data_AF-A0A6P5JPA2-F1
#
_entry.id   AF-A0A6P5JPA2-F1
#
_cell.length_a   1.000
_cell.length_b   1.000
_cell.length_c   1.000
_cell.angle_alpha   90.00
_cell.angle_beta   90.00
_cell.angle_gamma   90.00
#
_symmetry.space_group_name_H-M   'P 1'
#
loop_
_entity.id
_entity.type
_entity.pdbx_description
1 polymer ?
#
loop_
_entity_poly.entity_id
_entity_poly.type
_entity_poly.pdbx_seq_one_letter_code
_entity_poly.pdbx_strand_id
1 'polypeptide(L)'
;MESENWVSALLLLQLCCFSCGSCGKVLVWPMEYSHWLNLKVLLDGVIQRGHEVTVLTPSATVFVDPSNSSGLHVEVFPVVTNPEDLALFFENFVTVWSNELQNLSALEYGAFVQNLFYQYSRLIKQLCESAVLNKDLMKTLKQAKYEVVISDAICPCGELIAEILGIPFVYSLRFSLGNTLEKYCGGLPSPPSYVPVAMSVLTDRMTFKERVKNMLFFIYYDFWFQNFNMKDWDQFYSDVLGKSVDTL
;
A
#
# COMPACT_ATOMS: atom_id res chain seq x y z
N MET A 1 -30.50 45.92 24.94
CA MET A 1 -29.02 45.91 25.01
C MET A 1 -28.48 44.78 25.88
N GLU A 2 -29.09 44.44 27.02
CA GLU A 2 -28.61 43.28 27.83
C GLU A 2 -28.93 41.91 27.22
N SER A 3 -30.05 41.74 26.52
CA SER A 3 -30.45 40.44 25.94
C SER A 3 -29.57 39.98 24.76
N GLU A 4 -29.03 40.91 23.98
CA GLU A 4 -28.16 40.61 22.83
C GLU A 4 -26.79 40.05 23.25
N ASN A 5 -26.30 40.46 24.43
CA ASN A 5 -25.03 40.00 24.99
C ASN A 5 -25.08 38.52 25.40
N TRP A 6 -26.22 38.05 25.93
CA TRP A 6 -26.40 36.65 26.32
C TRP A 6 -26.53 35.72 25.11
N VAL A 7 -27.21 36.17 24.05
CA VAL A 7 -27.32 35.41 22.80
C VAL A 7 -25.96 35.27 22.12
N SER A 8 -25.15 36.34 22.08
CA SER A 8 -23.79 36.29 21.56
C SER A 8 -22.88 35.38 22.40
N ALA A 9 -23.00 35.43 23.74
CA ALA A 9 -22.24 34.56 24.63
C ALA A 9 -22.59 33.07 24.45
N LEU A 10 -23.87 32.74 24.28
CA LEU A 10 -24.33 31.38 24.00
C LEU A 10 -23.87 30.87 22.63
N LEU A 11 -23.87 31.72 21.60
CA LEU A 11 -23.33 31.40 20.27
C LEU A 11 -21.83 31.14 20.30
N LEU A 12 -21.06 31.97 21.01
CA LEU A 12 -19.62 31.75 21.19
C LEU A 12 -19.33 30.48 21.99
N LEU A 13 -20.12 30.19 23.02
CA LEU A 13 -19.99 28.95 23.81
C LEU A 13 -20.31 27.71 22.95
N GLN A 14 -21.34 27.78 22.10
CA GLN A 14 -21.64 26.72 21.13
C GLN A 14 -20.50 26.52 20.14
N LEU A 15 -19.93 27.59 19.59
CA LEU A 15 -18.75 27.54 18.71
C LEU A 15 -17.51 26.95 19.39
N CYS A 16 -17.36 27.12 20.71
CA CYS A 16 -16.30 26.47 21.50
C CYS A 16 -16.58 24.99 21.80
N CYS A 17 -17.85 24.58 21.85
CA CYS A 17 -18.26 23.19 22.09
C CYS A 17 -18.28 22.33 20.82
N PHE A 18 -18.36 22.94 19.63
CA PHE A 18 -17.99 22.27 18.39
C PHE A 18 -16.47 22.26 18.31
N SER A 19 -15.83 21.12 18.59
CA SER A 19 -14.44 20.94 18.17
C SER A 19 -14.37 21.29 16.69
N CYS A 20 -13.58 22.29 16.31
CA CYS A 20 -13.28 22.56 14.92
C CYS A 20 -12.75 21.24 14.37
N GLY A 21 -13.54 20.54 13.54
CA GLY A 21 -13.08 19.30 12.92
C GLY A 21 -11.82 19.65 12.16
N SER A 22 -10.69 19.09 12.57
CA SER A 22 -9.42 19.34 11.87
C SER A 22 -9.50 18.59 10.54
N CYS A 23 -9.95 19.30 9.50
CA CYS A 23 -10.03 18.80 8.14
C CYS A 23 -8.62 18.77 7.56
N GLY A 24 -7.90 17.69 7.84
CA GLY A 24 -6.55 17.51 7.34
C GLY A 24 -6.47 17.03 5.88
N LYS A 25 -5.31 17.22 5.25
CA LYS A 25 -5.02 16.80 3.87
C LYS A 25 -4.27 15.48 3.84
N VAL A 26 -4.88 14.48 3.21
CA VAL A 26 -4.36 13.11 3.11
C VAL A 26 -3.92 12.84 1.68
N LEU A 27 -2.66 12.44 1.53
CA LEU A 27 -2.14 11.94 0.26
C LEU A 27 -2.22 10.41 0.25
N VAL A 28 -2.63 9.82 -0.86
CA VAL A 28 -2.76 8.37 -0.98
C VAL A 28 -1.84 7.84 -2.07
N TRP A 29 -1.02 6.85 -1.74
CA TRP A 29 -0.32 6.00 -2.69
C TRP A 29 -1.07 4.67 -2.84
N PRO A 30 -1.85 4.48 -3.91
CA PRO A 30 -2.76 3.35 -4.03
C PRO A 30 -2.07 2.08 -4.54
N MET A 31 -2.84 1.00 -4.52
CA MET A 31 -2.56 -0.26 -5.20
C MET A 31 -3.82 -0.72 -5.95
N GLU A 32 -3.66 -1.56 -6.97
CA GLU A 32 -4.75 -1.96 -7.89
C GLU A 32 -5.71 -3.02 -7.28
N TYR A 33 -6.87 -3.22 -7.94
CA TYR A 33 -7.84 -4.29 -7.67
C TYR A 33 -8.34 -4.39 -6.21
N SER A 34 -8.23 -5.57 -5.60
CA SER A 34 -8.77 -5.85 -4.25
C SER A 34 -8.12 -5.00 -3.16
N HIS A 35 -6.87 -4.58 -3.38
CA HIS A 35 -6.17 -3.66 -2.49
C HIS A 35 -6.76 -2.25 -2.57
N TRP A 36 -7.12 -1.78 -3.78
CA TRP A 36 -7.88 -0.54 -3.93
C TRP A 36 -9.22 -0.62 -3.19
N LEU A 37 -9.96 -1.72 -3.32
CA LEU A 37 -11.24 -1.88 -2.62
C LEU A 37 -11.08 -1.85 -1.10
N ASN A 38 -10.02 -2.46 -0.57
CA ASN A 38 -9.72 -2.41 0.86
C ASN A 38 -9.37 -0.98 1.32
N LEU A 39 -8.49 -0.32 0.58
CA LEU A 39 -8.05 1.04 0.88
C LEU A 39 -9.22 2.03 0.77
N LYS A 40 -10.08 1.89 -0.24
CA LYS A 40 -11.25 2.75 -0.47
C LYS A 40 -12.18 2.77 0.74
N VAL A 41 -12.43 1.64 1.41
CA VAL A 41 -13.26 1.60 2.63
C VAL A 41 -12.66 2.47 3.75
N LEU A 42 -11.33 2.47 3.89
CA LEU A 42 -10.63 3.34 4.82
C LEU A 42 -10.77 4.81 4.40
N LEU A 43 -10.55 5.11 3.12
CA LEU A 43 -10.65 6.47 2.58
C LEU A 43 -12.05 7.06 2.71
N ASP A 44 -13.10 6.28 2.48
CA ASP A 44 -14.49 6.71 2.66
C ASP A 44 -14.73 7.15 4.13
N GLY A 45 -14.16 6.42 5.09
CA GLY A 45 -14.21 6.79 6.51
C GLY A 45 -13.41 8.05 6.85
N VAL A 46 -12.31 8.31 6.13
CA VAL A 46 -11.49 9.52 6.26
C VAL A 46 -12.24 10.74 5.67
N ILE A 47 -12.83 10.60 4.49
CA ILE A 47 -13.66 11.63 3.84
C ILE A 47 -14.87 11.98 4.72
N GLN A 48 -15.55 10.96 5.27
CA GLN A 48 -16.71 11.17 6.14
C GLN A 48 -16.38 11.99 7.40
N ARG A 49 -15.12 11.97 7.84
CA ARG A 49 -14.61 12.78 8.96
C ARG A 49 -14.20 14.20 8.55
N GLY A 50 -14.36 14.56 7.28
CA GLY A 50 -14.13 15.90 6.75
C GLY A 50 -12.73 16.13 6.16
N HIS A 51 -11.90 15.09 6.04
CA HIS A 51 -10.55 15.22 5.47
C HIS A 51 -10.59 15.33 3.94
N GLU A 52 -9.67 16.12 3.39
CA GLU A 52 -9.44 16.19 1.94
C GLU A 52 -8.50 15.05 1.55
N VAL A 53 -8.90 14.22 0.60
CA VAL A 53 -8.13 13.03 0.21
C VAL A 53 -7.76 13.14 -1.27
N THR A 54 -6.47 13.06 -1.56
CA THR A 54 -5.93 13.04 -2.93
C THR A 54 -5.23 11.72 -3.21
N VAL A 55 -5.63 11.04 -4.28
CA VAL A 55 -5.04 9.78 -4.73
C VAL A 55 -4.05 10.01 -5.85
N LEU A 56 -2.78 9.65 -5.62
CA LEU A 56 -1.75 9.67 -6.65
C LEU A 56 -1.93 8.48 -7.59
N THR A 57 -2.33 8.74 -8.82
CA THR A 57 -2.72 7.68 -9.75
C THR A 57 -1.76 7.66 -10.94
N PRO A 58 -1.03 6.55 -11.19
CA PRO A 58 -0.22 6.46 -12.39
C PRO A 58 -1.12 6.50 -13.63
N SER A 59 -0.68 7.11 -14.72
CA SER A 59 -1.44 7.16 -15.98
C SER A 59 -1.70 5.78 -16.60
N ALA A 60 -1.00 4.74 -16.12
CA ALA A 60 -1.17 3.35 -16.50
C ALA A 60 -2.17 2.58 -15.61
N THR A 61 -2.83 3.23 -14.66
CA THR A 61 -3.75 2.55 -13.75
C THR A 61 -4.83 1.76 -14.50
N VAL A 62 -5.23 0.63 -13.94
CA VAL A 62 -6.17 -0.30 -14.59
C VAL A 62 -7.51 -0.30 -13.87
N PHE A 63 -7.51 -0.27 -12.54
CA PHE A 63 -8.71 -0.45 -11.72
C PHE A 63 -9.02 0.74 -10.81
N VAL A 64 -8.02 1.56 -10.44
CA VAL A 64 -8.28 2.77 -9.65
C VAL A 64 -9.06 3.75 -10.53
N ASP A 65 -10.39 3.68 -10.42
CA ASP A 65 -11.31 4.64 -11.02
C ASP A 65 -11.77 5.63 -9.94
N PRO A 66 -11.22 6.84 -9.93
CA PRO A 66 -11.58 7.80 -8.92
C PRO A 66 -12.86 8.56 -9.27
N SER A 67 -13.32 8.50 -10.53
CA SER A 67 -14.55 9.19 -10.96
C SER A 67 -15.81 8.63 -10.29
N ASN A 68 -15.72 7.39 -9.80
CA ASN A 68 -16.78 6.69 -9.07
C ASN A 68 -16.74 6.90 -7.55
N SER A 69 -15.97 7.88 -7.04
CA SER A 69 -15.86 8.16 -5.60
C SER A 69 -16.14 9.63 -5.32
N SER A 70 -17.36 9.96 -4.87
CA SER A 70 -17.69 11.32 -4.44
C SER A 70 -16.77 11.76 -3.29
N GLY A 71 -15.98 12.81 -3.51
CA GLY A 71 -15.12 13.39 -2.47
C GLY A 71 -13.64 13.00 -2.53
N LEU A 72 -13.22 12.17 -3.49
CA LEU A 72 -11.80 11.95 -3.78
C LEU A 72 -11.27 12.93 -4.83
N HIS A 73 -10.10 13.52 -4.54
CA HIS A 73 -9.29 14.19 -5.53
C HIS A 73 -8.32 13.20 -6.18
N VAL A 74 -7.98 13.46 -7.44
CA VAL A 74 -7.07 12.61 -8.21
C VAL A 74 -5.95 13.47 -8.72
N GLU A 75 -4.73 13.03 -8.45
CA GLU A 75 -3.56 13.58 -9.09
C GLU A 75 -2.97 12.50 -9.99
N VAL A 76 -3.20 12.63 -11.30
CA VAL A 76 -2.67 11.68 -12.28
C VAL A 76 -1.25 12.08 -12.65
N PHE A 77 -0.29 11.15 -12.55
CA PHE A 77 1.08 11.37 -12.97
C PHE A 77 1.47 10.47 -14.15
N PRO A 78 2.25 10.99 -15.12
CA PRO A 78 2.67 10.20 -16.26
C PRO A 78 3.66 9.12 -15.84
N VAL A 79 3.53 7.93 -16.44
CA VAL A 79 4.49 6.83 -16.26
C VAL A 79 4.96 6.29 -17.61
N VAL A 80 6.13 5.66 -17.62
CA VAL A 80 6.69 5.01 -18.82
C VAL A 80 5.98 3.69 -19.12
N THR A 81 5.43 3.04 -18.09
CA THR A 81 4.71 1.77 -18.19
C THR A 81 3.44 1.91 -19.02
N ASN A 82 3.22 0.99 -19.96
CA ASN A 82 1.97 0.91 -20.71
C ASN A 82 0.85 0.33 -19.82
N PRO A 83 -0.36 0.94 -19.76
CA PRO A 83 -1.51 0.37 -19.05
C PRO A 83 -1.83 -1.08 -19.46
N GLU A 84 -1.70 -1.43 -20.73
CA GLU A 84 -1.94 -2.81 -21.20
C GLU A 84 -0.94 -3.80 -20.60
N ASP A 85 0.33 -3.42 -20.52
CA ASP A 85 1.37 -4.28 -19.92
C ASP A 85 1.14 -4.47 -18.42
N LEU A 86 0.69 -3.42 -17.71
CA LEU A 86 0.34 -3.50 -16.30
C LEU A 86 -0.88 -4.39 -16.06
N ALA A 87 -1.91 -4.27 -16.91
CA ALA A 87 -3.09 -5.12 -16.87
C ALA A 87 -2.73 -6.59 -17.12
N LEU A 88 -1.95 -6.87 -18.18
CA LEU A 88 -1.48 -8.22 -18.51
C LEU A 88 -0.64 -8.82 -17.39
N PHE A 89 0.20 -8.03 -16.72
CA PHE A 89 0.96 -8.51 -15.56
C PHE A 89 0.02 -9.00 -14.44
N PHE A 90 -0.98 -8.21 -14.07
CA PHE A 90 -1.92 -8.59 -13.02
C PHE A 90 -2.86 -9.73 -13.42
N GLU A 91 -3.30 -9.78 -14.68
CA GLU A 91 -4.07 -10.92 -15.21
C GLU A 91 -3.25 -12.21 -15.16
N ASN A 92 -1.98 -12.16 -15.55
CA ASN A 92 -1.06 -13.30 -15.44
C ASN A 92 -0.84 -13.69 -13.97
N PHE A 93 -0.64 -12.71 -13.08
CA PHE A 93 -0.51 -12.96 -11.64
C PHE A 93 -1.71 -13.74 -11.10
N VAL A 94 -2.93 -13.29 -11.39
CA VAL A 94 -4.17 -13.94 -10.94
C VAL A 94 -4.34 -15.32 -11.56
N THR A 95 -4.07 -15.46 -12.86
CA THR A 95 -4.21 -16.72 -13.60
C THR A 95 -3.30 -17.79 -13.02
N VAL A 96 -2.02 -17.46 -12.82
CA VAL A 96 -1.06 -18.39 -12.25
C VAL A 96 -1.44 -18.77 -10.83
N TRP A 97 -1.78 -17.79 -9.99
CA TRP A 97 -2.09 -18.05 -8.59
C TRP A 97 -3.34 -18.91 -8.40
N SER A 98 -4.30 -18.77 -9.31
CA SER A 98 -5.57 -19.50 -9.26
C SER A 98 -5.46 -20.91 -9.82
N ASN A 99 -4.75 -21.08 -10.93
CA ASN A 99 -4.85 -22.28 -11.77
C ASN A 99 -3.58 -23.12 -11.83
N GLU A 100 -2.40 -22.50 -11.74
CA GLU A 100 -1.14 -23.16 -12.11
C GLU A 100 -0.33 -23.57 -10.89
N LEU A 101 -0.30 -22.75 -9.83
CA LEU A 101 0.54 -23.00 -8.66
C LEU A 101 0.19 -24.29 -7.89
N GLN A 102 -1.06 -24.76 -7.99
CA GLN A 102 -1.52 -25.92 -7.22
C GLN A 102 -0.84 -27.23 -7.63
N ASN A 103 -0.36 -27.31 -8.87
CA ASN A 103 0.23 -28.51 -9.46
C ASN A 103 1.76 -28.55 -9.37
N LEU A 104 2.40 -27.47 -8.91
CA LEU A 104 3.86 -27.37 -8.82
C LEU A 104 4.40 -28.13 -7.60
N SER A 105 5.59 -28.71 -7.75
CA SER A 105 6.39 -29.13 -6.61
C SER A 105 6.81 -27.92 -5.77
N ALA A 106 7.21 -28.14 -4.51
CA ALA A 106 7.61 -27.03 -3.62
C ALA A 106 8.79 -26.21 -4.17
N LEU A 107 9.72 -26.85 -4.89
CA LEU A 107 10.88 -26.18 -5.49
C LEU A 107 10.47 -25.33 -6.71
N GLU A 108 9.65 -25.89 -7.60
CA GLU A 108 9.12 -25.17 -8.77
C GLU A 108 8.27 -23.98 -8.33
N TYR A 109 7.42 -24.17 -7.31
CA TYR A 109 6.65 -23.10 -6.69
C TYR A 109 7.57 -21.97 -6.21
N GLY A 110 8.60 -22.30 -5.42
CA GLY A 110 9.51 -21.29 -4.87
C GLY A 110 10.28 -20.52 -5.96
N ALA A 111 10.77 -21.21 -7.00
CA ALA A 111 11.45 -20.55 -8.11
C ALA A 111 10.50 -19.64 -8.89
N PHE A 112 9.29 -20.12 -9.17
CA PHE A 112 8.28 -19.40 -9.92
C PHE A 112 7.82 -18.13 -9.18
N VAL A 113 7.42 -18.29 -7.91
CA VAL A 113 6.94 -17.19 -7.07
C VAL A 113 8.02 -16.13 -6.89
N GLN A 114 9.28 -16.51 -6.68
CA GLN A 114 10.38 -15.56 -6.59
C GLN A 114 10.56 -14.75 -7.89
N ASN A 115 10.52 -15.42 -9.05
CA ASN A 115 10.64 -14.73 -10.34
C ASN A 115 9.49 -13.77 -10.61
N LEU A 116 8.25 -14.16 -10.26
CA LEU A 116 7.07 -13.31 -10.40
C LEU A 116 7.20 -12.05 -9.54
N PHE A 117 7.66 -12.18 -8.29
CA PHE A 117 7.84 -11.05 -7.39
C PHE A 117 9.03 -10.16 -7.74
N TYR A 118 10.07 -10.67 -8.40
CA TYR A 118 11.10 -9.81 -8.98
C TYR A 118 10.57 -8.97 -10.15
N GLN A 119 9.70 -9.53 -10.99
CA GLN A 119 9.04 -8.75 -12.04
C GLN A 119 8.11 -7.70 -11.44
N TYR A 120 7.31 -8.09 -10.44
CA TYR A 120 6.48 -7.15 -9.66
C TYR A 120 7.30 -6.01 -9.07
N SER A 121 8.38 -6.34 -8.35
CA SER A 121 9.30 -5.38 -7.74
C SER A 121 9.83 -4.36 -8.76
N ARG A 122 10.24 -4.82 -9.96
CA ARG A 122 10.71 -3.94 -11.02
C ARG A 122 9.61 -3.00 -11.52
N LEU A 123 8.41 -3.53 -11.72
CA LEU A 123 7.26 -2.78 -12.22
C LEU A 123 6.85 -1.67 -11.23
N ILE A 124 6.69 -2.02 -9.95
CA ILE A 124 6.32 -1.04 -8.91
C ILE A 124 7.43 0.00 -8.72
N LYS A 125 8.70 -0.40 -8.81
CA LYS A 125 9.83 0.54 -8.77
C LYS A 125 9.76 1.55 -9.92
N GLN A 126 9.43 1.12 -11.14
CA GLN A 126 9.29 2.03 -12.29
C GLN A 126 8.16 3.05 -12.08
N LEU A 127 7.04 2.65 -11.46
CA LEU A 127 5.96 3.56 -11.09
C LEU A 127 6.45 4.58 -10.04
N CYS A 128 7.18 4.11 -9.04
CA CYS A 128 7.75 4.97 -8.00
C CYS A 128 8.78 5.95 -8.57
N GLU A 129 9.71 5.49 -9.42
CA GLU A 129 10.68 6.31 -10.16
C GLU A 129 9.97 7.40 -10.96
N SER A 130 8.91 7.04 -11.70
CA SER A 130 8.12 8.00 -12.48
C SER A 130 7.48 9.09 -11.62
N ALA A 131 7.06 8.75 -10.38
CA ALA A 131 6.51 9.73 -9.44
C ALA A 131 7.60 10.60 -8.80
N VAL A 132 8.60 10.01 -8.15
CA VAL A 132 9.56 10.76 -7.32
C VAL A 132 10.58 11.55 -8.15
N LEU A 133 10.89 11.10 -9.37
CA LEU A 133 11.79 11.82 -10.28
C LEU A 133 11.07 12.93 -11.06
N ASN A 134 9.73 12.96 -11.04
CA ASN A 134 8.95 14.03 -11.62
C ASN A 134 9.01 15.28 -10.71
N LYS A 135 9.90 16.21 -11.06
CA LYS A 135 10.15 17.43 -10.28
C LYS A 135 8.93 18.32 -10.13
N ASP A 136 8.08 18.40 -11.17
CA ASP A 136 6.88 19.23 -11.14
C ASP A 136 5.83 18.62 -10.21
N LEU A 137 5.59 17.30 -10.30
CA LEU A 137 4.74 16.58 -9.37
C LEU A 137 5.22 16.76 -7.92
N MET A 138 6.48 16.45 -7.64
CA MET A 138 7.03 16.55 -6.27
C MET A 138 6.98 17.98 -5.72
N LYS A 139 7.14 19.00 -6.58
CA LYS A 139 6.96 20.40 -6.20
C LYS A 139 5.51 20.70 -5.85
N THR A 140 4.55 20.25 -6.67
CA THR A 140 3.12 20.38 -6.39
C THR A 140 2.74 19.72 -5.06
N LEU A 141 3.19 18.48 -4.82
CA LEU A 141 2.92 17.75 -3.58
C LEU A 141 3.48 18.48 -2.34
N LYS A 142 4.69 19.04 -2.43
CA LYS A 142 5.29 19.86 -1.34
C LYS A 142 4.51 21.15 -1.07
N GLN A 143 3.94 21.76 -2.10
CA GLN A 143 3.16 22.99 -1.98
C GLN A 143 1.74 22.74 -1.47
N ALA A 144 1.18 21.55 -1.71
CA ALA A 144 -0.18 21.19 -1.30
C ALA A 144 -0.36 21.04 0.21
N LYS A 145 0.75 20.86 0.97
CA LYS A 145 0.77 20.74 2.44
C LYS A 145 -0.08 19.58 2.98
N TYR A 146 0.09 18.40 2.40
CA TYR A 146 -0.42 17.15 2.98
C TYR A 146 0.16 16.91 4.38
N GLU A 147 -0.60 16.26 5.25
CA GLU A 147 -0.23 16.02 6.65
C GLU A 147 0.11 14.55 6.91
N VAL A 148 -0.37 13.64 6.07
CA VAL A 148 -0.08 12.20 6.16
C VAL A 148 -0.15 11.56 4.78
N VAL A 149 0.72 10.59 4.53
CA VAL A 149 0.61 9.67 3.39
C VAL A 149 -0.04 8.38 3.86
N ILE A 150 -1.10 7.93 3.20
CA ILE A 150 -1.64 6.57 3.37
C ILE A 150 -1.23 5.74 2.16
N SER A 151 -0.66 4.57 2.38
CA SER A 151 -0.19 3.69 1.32
C SER A 151 -0.64 2.26 1.55
N ASP A 152 -0.73 1.46 0.48
CA ASP A 152 -0.77 0.00 0.63
C ASP A 152 0.65 -0.54 0.82
N ALA A 153 0.85 -1.37 1.84
CA ALA A 153 2.16 -1.94 2.18
C ALA A 153 2.73 -2.91 1.14
N ILE A 154 1.91 -3.44 0.22
CA ILE A 154 2.42 -4.30 -0.87
C ILE A 154 2.84 -3.49 -2.11
N CYS A 155 2.68 -2.16 -2.11
CA CYS A 155 3.08 -1.26 -3.19
C CYS A 155 4.00 -0.15 -2.65
N PRO A 156 5.30 -0.44 -2.43
CA PRO A 156 6.24 0.52 -1.86
C PRO A 156 6.42 1.75 -2.76
N CYS A 157 6.42 2.93 -2.14
CA CYS A 157 6.81 4.25 -2.63
C CYS A 157 6.27 5.34 -1.68
N GLY A 158 5.11 5.09 -1.06
CA GLY A 158 4.43 6.05 -0.18
C GLY A 158 5.30 6.50 0.99
N GLU A 159 6.10 5.60 1.55
CA GLU A 159 7.14 5.87 2.55
C GLU A 159 8.24 6.80 2.03
N LEU A 160 8.71 6.61 0.79
CA LEU A 160 9.71 7.48 0.17
C LEU A 160 9.14 8.86 -0.11
N ILE A 161 7.91 8.93 -0.63
CA ILE A 161 7.20 10.19 -0.85
C ILE A 161 7.03 10.92 0.49
N ALA A 162 6.61 10.22 1.54
CA ALA A 162 6.45 10.80 2.87
C ALA A 162 7.76 11.37 3.43
N GLU A 163 8.87 10.64 3.29
CA GLU A 163 10.21 11.09 3.69
C GLU A 163 10.64 12.34 2.90
N ILE A 164 10.39 12.39 1.58
CA ILE A 164 10.69 13.57 0.75
C ILE A 164 9.84 14.79 1.14
N LEU A 165 8.60 14.57 1.57
CA LEU A 165 7.68 15.62 2.02
C LEU A 165 7.91 16.02 3.48
N GLY A 166 8.59 15.18 4.28
CA GLY A 166 8.82 15.38 5.71
C GLY A 166 7.55 15.21 6.56
N ILE A 167 6.68 14.27 6.19
CA ILE A 167 5.38 14.02 6.84
C ILE A 167 5.25 12.55 7.26
N PRO A 168 4.43 12.21 8.27
CA PRO A 168 4.20 10.82 8.64
C PRO A 168 3.53 10.02 7.52
N PHE A 169 3.73 8.70 7.54
CA PHE A 169 3.01 7.78 6.67
C PHE A 169 2.32 6.68 7.49
N VAL A 170 1.26 6.12 6.90
CA VAL A 170 0.49 5.01 7.46
C VAL A 170 0.28 3.97 6.38
N TYR A 171 0.62 2.72 6.67
CA TYR A 171 0.27 1.62 5.79
C TYR A 171 -1.12 1.05 6.12
N SER A 172 -1.91 0.83 5.07
CA SER A 172 -2.94 -0.20 5.08
C SER A 172 -2.30 -1.50 4.59
N LEU A 173 -2.54 -2.59 5.31
CA LEU A 173 -2.08 -3.92 4.94
C LEU A 173 -3.25 -4.89 5.05
N ARG A 174 -3.63 -5.50 3.92
CA ARG A 174 -4.62 -6.58 3.92
C ARG A 174 -4.00 -7.93 4.29
N PHE A 175 -2.87 -8.27 3.70
CA PHE A 175 -2.00 -9.38 4.07
C PHE A 175 -0.62 -9.20 3.42
N SER A 176 0.41 -9.85 3.94
CA SER A 176 1.70 -10.00 3.25
C SER A 176 1.95 -11.46 2.87
N LEU A 177 2.78 -11.71 1.85
CA LEU A 177 3.20 -13.07 1.53
C LEU A 177 3.93 -13.69 2.73
N GLY A 178 3.67 -14.97 2.99
CA GLY A 178 4.30 -15.63 4.13
C GLY A 178 3.71 -15.26 5.50
N ASN A 179 2.78 -14.30 5.56
CA ASN A 179 2.41 -13.57 6.77
C ASN A 179 3.61 -12.87 7.43
N THR A 180 4.64 -12.52 6.67
CA THR A 180 5.92 -12.05 7.20
C THR A 180 5.76 -10.73 7.95
N LEU A 181 5.08 -9.73 7.37
CA LEU A 181 4.86 -8.44 8.03
C LEU A 181 3.95 -8.59 9.26
N GLU A 182 2.92 -9.43 9.18
CA GLU A 182 2.01 -9.71 10.29
C GLU A 182 2.76 -10.32 11.48
N LYS A 183 3.67 -11.26 11.24
CA LYS A 183 4.49 -11.91 12.27
C LYS A 183 5.49 -10.94 12.90
N TYR A 184 6.31 -10.30 12.07
CA TYR A 184 7.51 -9.59 12.55
C TYR A 184 7.25 -8.11 12.85
N CYS A 185 6.38 -7.43 12.10
CA CYS A 185 6.00 -6.04 12.37
C CYS A 185 4.74 -5.97 13.23
N GLY A 186 3.76 -6.83 12.97
CA GLY A 186 2.48 -6.87 13.68
C GLY A 186 2.48 -7.68 14.97
N GLY A 187 3.51 -8.49 15.22
CA GLY A 187 3.59 -9.36 16.40
C GLY A 187 2.52 -10.46 16.45
N LEU A 188 1.88 -10.78 15.31
CA LEU A 188 0.81 -11.77 15.26
C LEU A 188 1.37 -13.20 15.27
N PRO A 189 0.89 -14.09 16.15
CA PRO A 189 1.31 -15.47 16.14
C PRO A 189 0.80 -16.17 14.88
N SER A 190 1.70 -16.79 14.12
CA SER A 190 1.34 -17.61 12.94
C SER A 190 2.04 -18.98 12.97
N PRO A 191 1.64 -19.90 13.88
CA PRO A 191 2.28 -21.20 13.98
C PRO A 191 1.98 -22.07 12.76
N PRO A 192 3.00 -22.55 12.02
CA PRO A 192 2.80 -23.25 10.75
C PRO A 192 2.13 -24.63 10.89
N SER A 193 1.94 -25.11 12.12
CA SER A 193 1.25 -26.37 12.40
C SER A 193 -0.28 -26.32 12.22
N TYR A 194 -0.88 -25.11 12.22
CA TYR A 194 -2.33 -24.91 12.05
C TYR A 194 -2.72 -23.58 11.40
N VAL A 195 -1.82 -22.60 11.29
CA VAL A 195 -2.06 -21.38 10.49
C VAL A 195 -1.48 -21.59 9.09
N PRO A 196 -2.31 -21.64 8.03
CA PRO A 196 -1.81 -21.76 6.67
C PRO A 196 -1.06 -20.50 6.28
N VAL A 197 0.08 -20.66 5.63
CA VAL A 197 0.86 -19.54 5.09
C VAL A 197 0.01 -18.78 4.07
N ALA A 198 -0.04 -17.46 4.18
CA ALA A 198 -0.73 -16.61 3.22
C ALA A 198 -0.29 -16.95 1.78
N MET A 199 -1.29 -17.10 0.90
CA MET A 199 -1.11 -17.41 -0.51
C MET A 199 -0.56 -18.83 -0.82
N SER A 200 -0.52 -19.73 0.17
CA SER A 200 -0.12 -21.14 -0.02
C SER A 200 -1.19 -22.08 -0.59
N VAL A 201 -2.40 -21.55 -0.88
CA VAL A 201 -3.64 -22.28 -1.23
C VAL A 201 -4.14 -23.30 -0.18
N LEU A 202 -3.47 -23.39 0.98
CA LEU A 202 -3.88 -24.24 2.09
C LEU A 202 -4.99 -23.57 2.93
N THR A 203 -5.79 -24.39 3.62
CA THR A 203 -6.88 -23.92 4.50
C THR A 203 -6.51 -24.07 5.97
N ASP A 204 -7.36 -23.57 6.88
CA ASP A 204 -7.24 -23.80 8.33
C ASP A 204 -7.38 -25.28 8.72
N ARG A 205 -7.93 -26.12 7.82
CA ARG A 205 -8.07 -27.56 8.01
C ARG A 205 -7.06 -28.33 7.15
N MET A 206 -5.86 -28.53 7.69
CA MET A 206 -4.78 -29.28 7.06
C MET A 206 -4.62 -30.69 7.61
N THR A 207 -4.47 -31.67 6.71
CA THR A 207 -3.94 -33.02 6.99
C THR A 207 -2.48 -32.95 7.44
N PHE A 208 -1.94 -34.06 7.94
CA PHE A 208 -0.52 -34.12 8.34
C PHE A 208 0.44 -33.75 7.19
N LYS A 209 0.18 -34.23 5.97
CA LYS A 209 1.02 -33.93 4.79
C LYS A 209 0.96 -32.44 4.42
N GLU A 210 -0.22 -31.84 4.48
CA GLU A 210 -0.40 -30.41 4.22
C GLU A 210 0.28 -29.55 5.29
N ARG A 211 0.28 -29.96 6.55
CA ARG A 211 1.04 -29.26 7.62
C ARG A 211 2.55 -29.30 7.37
N VAL A 212 3.08 -30.44 6.90
CA VAL A 212 4.49 -30.54 6.50
C VAL A 212 4.77 -29.59 5.31
N LYS A 213 3.90 -29.57 4.29
CA LYS A 213 4.01 -28.63 3.16
C LYS A 213 3.97 -27.17 3.63
N ASN A 214 3.06 -26.85 4.55
CA ASN A 214 2.91 -25.51 5.13
C ASN A 214 4.18 -25.08 5.89
N MET A 215 4.80 -25.98 6.64
CA MET A 215 6.08 -25.73 7.32
C MET A 215 7.20 -25.42 6.32
N LEU A 216 7.25 -26.12 5.19
CA LEU A 216 8.24 -25.83 4.14
C LEU A 216 8.02 -24.45 3.53
N PHE A 217 6.77 -24.07 3.25
CA PHE A 217 6.45 -22.73 2.79
C PHE A 217 6.80 -21.66 3.82
N PHE A 218 6.50 -21.91 5.10
CA PHE A 218 6.86 -20.98 6.17
C PHE A 218 8.37 -20.71 6.19
N ILE A 219 9.20 -21.75 6.11
CA ILE A 219 10.66 -21.62 6.06
C ILE A 219 11.10 -20.86 4.80
N TYR A 220 10.53 -21.19 3.65
CA TYR A 220 10.84 -20.51 2.38
C TYR A 220 10.55 -19.01 2.46
N TYR A 221 9.37 -18.62 2.95
CA TYR A 221 8.97 -17.22 3.02
C TYR A 221 9.75 -16.40 4.06
N ASP A 222 10.20 -17.02 5.15
CA ASP A 222 10.93 -16.31 6.20
C ASP A 222 12.42 -16.16 5.92
N PHE A 223 13.02 -17.11 5.20
CA PHE A 223 14.48 -17.16 5.05
C PHE A 223 14.98 -17.00 3.62
N TRP A 224 14.15 -17.27 2.60
CA TRP A 224 14.62 -17.31 1.21
C TRP A 224 13.90 -16.33 0.30
N PHE A 225 12.59 -16.17 0.49
CA PHE A 225 11.77 -15.33 -0.37
C PHE A 225 12.07 -13.85 -0.16
N GLN A 226 12.18 -13.13 -1.28
CA GLN A 226 12.27 -11.68 -1.28
C GLN A 226 11.02 -11.10 -1.94
N ASN A 227 10.22 -10.37 -1.16
CA ASN A 227 9.04 -9.63 -1.66
C ASN A 227 9.45 -8.61 -2.71
N PHE A 228 10.55 -7.92 -2.45
CA PHE A 228 11.14 -6.91 -3.33
C PHE A 228 12.64 -7.15 -3.44
N ASN A 229 13.24 -6.72 -4.54
CA ASN A 229 14.70 -6.71 -4.67
C ASN A 229 15.27 -5.60 -3.75
N MET A 230 15.43 -5.91 -2.46
CA MET A 230 15.79 -4.94 -1.42
C MET A 230 17.04 -4.13 -1.80
N LYS A 231 18.08 -4.79 -2.32
CA LYS A 231 19.30 -4.12 -2.76
C LYS A 231 19.03 -3.02 -3.82
N ASP A 232 18.14 -3.29 -4.76
CA ASP A 232 17.79 -2.33 -5.81
C ASP A 232 16.90 -1.19 -5.28
N TRP A 233 15.99 -1.49 -4.34
CA TRP A 233 15.17 -0.50 -3.67
C TRP A 233 15.97 0.40 -2.73
N ASP A 234 16.85 -0.17 -1.93
CA ASP A 234 17.70 0.55 -0.97
C ASP A 234 18.64 1.51 -1.69
N GLN A 235 19.23 1.07 -2.81
CA GLN A 235 20.04 1.93 -3.67
C GLN A 235 19.20 3.07 -4.25
N PHE A 236 18.04 2.76 -4.81
CA PHE A 236 17.15 3.76 -5.39
C PHE A 236 16.70 4.81 -4.36
N TYR A 237 16.31 4.38 -3.15
CA TYR A 237 15.92 5.30 -2.09
C TYR A 237 17.10 6.16 -1.65
N SER A 238 18.28 5.56 -1.52
CA SER A 238 19.49 6.28 -1.15
C SER A 238 19.86 7.35 -2.19
N ASP A 239 19.73 7.03 -3.47
CA ASP A 239 20.00 7.96 -4.57
C ASP A 239 19.01 9.13 -4.58
N VAL A 240 17.72 8.86 -4.35
CA VAL A 240 16.68 9.89 -4.31
C VAL A 240 16.82 10.80 -3.09
N LEU A 241 17.14 10.23 -1.92
CA LEU A 241 17.27 10.97 -0.66
C LEU A 241 18.65 11.63 -0.48
N GLY A 242 19.67 11.19 -1.23
CA GLY A 242 21.05 11.64 -1.08
C GLY A 242 21.72 11.19 0.23
N LYS A 243 21.20 10.15 0.88
CA LYS A 243 21.71 9.56 2.14
C LYS A 243 21.43 8.05 2.17
N SER A 244 22.26 7.26 2.85
CA SER A 244 22.00 5.81 3.00
C SER A 244 20.71 5.54 3.78
N VAL A 245 19.97 4.53 3.35
CA VAL A 245 18.77 4.02 4.03
C VAL A 245 19.04 2.87 5.00
N ASP A 246 20.29 2.37 5.10
CA ASP A 246 20.69 1.32 6.07
C ASP A 246 20.59 1.78 7.55
N THR A 247 20.16 3.02 7.78
CA THR A 247 20.10 3.72 9.07
C THR A 247 18.69 3.96 9.61
N LEU A 248 17.66 3.31 9.07
CA LEU A 248 16.26 3.39 9.55
C LEU A 248 15.78 2.09 10.19
#